data_AF-A0AA43TPY2-F1
#
_entry.id   AF-A0AA43TPY2-F1
#
_cell.length_a   1.000
_cell.length_b   1.000
_cell.length_c   1.000
_cell.angle_alpha   90.00
_cell.angle_beta   90.00
_cell.angle_gamma   90.00
#
_symmetry.space_group_name_H-M   'P 1'
#
loop_
_entity.id
_entity.type
_entity.pdbx_description
1 polymer ?
#
loop_
_entity_poly.entity_id
_entity_poly.type
_entity_poly.pdbx_seq_one_letter_code
_entity_poly.pdbx_strand_id
1 'polypeptide(L)' 'MKIIKMPGPMRMVWGSAIAYWLAGIINPAFIAIAVMIALFIPVLIADPYFPSQPED' A
#
# COMPACT_ATOMS: atom_id res chain seq x y z
N MET A 1 19.97 8.50 10.73
CA MET A 1 18.52 8.50 10.43
C MET A 1 18.08 7.06 10.17
N LYS A 2 16.99 6.59 10.77
CA LYS A 2 16.48 5.24 10.54
C LYS A 2 15.81 5.24 9.17
N ILE A 3 16.40 4.58 8.18
CA ILE A 3 15.83 4.48 6.83
C ILE A 3 14.53 3.68 6.95
N ILE A 4 13.39 4.37 6.87
CA ILE A 4 12.07 3.73 6.86
C ILE A 4 11.91 3.15 5.46
N LYS A 5 12.16 1.84 5.32
CA LYS A 5 11.96 1.14 4.06
C LYS A 5 10.46 0.97 3.82
N MET A 6 9.95 1.56 2.75
CA MET A 6 8.54 1.41 2.39
C MET A 6 8.21 -0.08 2.20
N PRO A 7 7.02 -0.54 2.65
CA PRO A 7 6.60 -1.91 2.41
C PRO A 7 6.51 -2.14 0.89
N GLY A 8 7.10 -3.23 0.41
CA GLY A 8 7.11 -3.52 -1.03
C GLY A 8 5.69 -3.66 -1.60
N PRO A 9 5.50 -3.44 -2.91
CA PRO A 9 4.18 -3.43 -3.57
C PRO A 9 3.34 -4.66 -3.25
N MET A 10 3.98 -5.84 -3.25
CA MET A 10 3.34 -7.11 -2.93
C MET A 10 2.67 -7.08 -1.53
N ARG A 11 3.34 -6.53 -0.51
CA ARG A 11 2.82 -6.46 0.86
C ARG A 11 1.59 -5.55 0.97
N MET A 12 1.52 -4.49 0.17
CA MET A 12 0.33 -3.64 0.11
C MET A 12 -0.85 -4.33 -0.57
N VAL A 13 -0.61 -5.08 -1.65
CA VAL A 13 -1.65 -5.87 -2.31
C VAL A 13 -2.27 -6.87 -1.32
N TRP A 14 -1.43 -7.67 -0.64
CA TRP A 14 -1.88 -8.60 0.39
C TRP A 14 -2.57 -7.89 1.56
N GLY A 15 -2.05 -6.73 1.98
CA GLY A 15 -2.66 -5.90 3.03
C GLY A 15 -4.07 -5.43 2.66
N SER A 16 -4.27 -4.97 1.42
CA SER A 16 -5.60 -4.55 0.95
C SER A 16 -6.58 -5.72 0.85
N ALA A 17 -6.11 -6.89 0.39
CA ALA A 17 -6.95 -8.09 0.28
C ALA A 17 -7.40 -8.61 1.64
N ILE A 18 -6.50 -8.61 2.63
CA ILE A 18 -6.81 -9.00 4.01
C ILE A 18 -7.78 -7.99 4.65
N ALA A 19 -7.57 -6.69 4.44
CA ALA A 19 -8.47 -5.66 4.93
C ALA A 19 -9.89 -5.79 4.31
N TYR A 20 -9.98 -6.11 3.02
CA TYR A 20 -11.25 -6.36 2.36
C TYR A 20 -11.95 -7.60 2.92
N TRP A 21 -11.20 -8.69 3.16
CA TRP A 21 -11.73 -9.90 3.77
C TRP A 21 -12.21 -9.66 5.21
N LEU A 22 -11.47 -8.89 6.01
CA LEU A 22 -11.87 -8.49 7.36
C LEU A 22 -13.16 -7.67 7.38
N ALA A 23 -13.47 -6.95 6.30
CA ALA A 23 -14.72 -6.22 6.20
C ALA A 23 -15.96 -7.11 6.18
N GLY A 24 -15.84 -8.33 5.63
CA GLY A 24 -16.91 -9.33 5.65
C GLY A 24 -17.13 -10.00 7.01
N ILE A 25 -16.17 -9.87 7.93
CA ILE A 25 -16.21 -10.54 9.24
C ILE A 25 -16.51 -9.56 10.37
N ILE A 26 -15.85 -8.39 10.36
CA ILE A 26 -15.84 -7.47 11.51
C ILE A 26 -16.76 -6.27 11.27
N ASN A 27 -16.47 -5.48 10.22
CA ASN A 27 -17.19 -4.24 9.95
C ASN A 27 -16.99 -3.79 8.49
N PRO A 28 -18.04 -3.40 7.77
CA PRO A 28 -17.93 -2.86 6.41
C PRO A 28 -17.00 -1.64 6.28
N ALA A 29 -16.71 -0.90 7.36
CA ALA A 29 -15.74 0.20 7.37
C ALA A 29 -14.32 -0.22 6.97
N PHE A 30 -13.95 -1.51 7.12
CA PHE A 30 -12.66 -2.02 6.64
C PHE A 30 -12.53 -1.99 5.11
N ILE A 31 -13.64 -1.88 4.36
CA ILE A 31 -13.60 -1.65 2.90
C ILE A 31 -12.89 -0.34 2.60
N ALA A 32 -13.17 0.72 3.36
CA ALA A 32 -12.51 2.02 3.16
C ALA A 32 -10.99 1.92 3.39
N ILE A 33 -10.57 1.13 4.38
CA ILE A 33 -9.15 0.88 4.67
C ILE A 33 -8.51 0.06 3.54
N ALA A 34 -9.19 -0.97 3.03
CA ALA A 34 -8.72 -1.77 1.91
C ALA A 34 -8.54 -0.92 0.64
N VAL A 35 -9.52 -0.06 0.33
CA VAL A 35 -9.46 0.88 -0.80
C VAL A 35 -8.31 1.87 -0.61
N MET A 36 -8.14 2.42 0.59
CA MET A 36 -7.05 3.33 0.88
C MET A 36 -5.68 2.68 0.64
N ILE A 37 -5.46 1.45 1.12
CA ILE A 37 -4.22 0.71 0.88
C ILE A 37 -4.05 0.39 -0.61
N ALA A 38 -5.13 0.03 -1.31
CA ALA A 38 -5.07 -0.27 -2.73
C ALA A 38 -4.67 0.96 -3.57
N LEU A 39 -5.09 2.17 -3.16
CA LEU A 39 -4.70 3.42 -3.83
C LEU A 39 -3.20 3.75 -3.69
N PHE A 40 -2.49 3.15 -2.72
CA PHE A 40 -1.04 3.29 -2.62
C PHE A 40 -0.25 2.36 -3.56
N ILE A 41 -0.89 1.33 -4.13
CA ILE A 41 -0.25 0.43 -5.10
C ILE A 41 0.36 1.19 -6.29
N PRO A 42 -0.36 2.09 -6.99
CA PRO A 42 0.22 2.84 -8.10
C PRO A 42 1.39 3.74 -7.68
N VAL A 43 1.38 4.28 -6.46
CA VAL A 43 2.49 5.09 -5.92
C VAL A 43 3.75 4.23 -5.73
N LEU A 44 3.60 3.04 -5.17
CA LEU A 44 4.72 2.10 -5.00
C LEU A 44 5.23 1.49 -6.30
N ILE A 45 4.37 1.37 -7.31
CA ILE A 45 4.76 0.97 -8.65
C ILE A 45 5.44 2.14 -9.36
N ALA A 46 5.05 3.39 -9.13
CA ALA A 46 5.68 4.54 -9.79
C ALA A 46 7.14 4.73 -9.37
N ASP A 47 7.50 4.49 -8.10
CA ASP A 47 8.87 4.62 -7.59
C ASP A 47 9.97 3.95 -8.46
N PRO A 48 9.83 2.67 -8.88
CA PRO A 48 10.83 2.05 -9.76
C PRO A 48 10.80 2.56 -11.21
N TYR A 49 9.71 3.17 -11.70
CA TYR A 49 9.61 3.72 -13.06
C TYR A 49 10.02 5.19 -13.13
N PHE A 50 9.87 5.91 -12.02
CA PHE A 50 10.28 7.30 -11.81
C PHE A 50 11.16 7.38 -10.56
N PRO A 51 12.34 6.73 -10.57
CA PRO A 51 13.25 6.83 -9.44
C PRO A 51 13.59 8.30 -9.25
N SER A 52 13.39 8.82 -8.04
CA SER A 52 13.81 10.15 -7.65
C SER A 52 15.25 10.34 -8.10
N GLN A 53 15.51 11.31 -8.98
CA GLN A 53 16.88 11.65 -9.32
C GLN A 53 17.60 11.98 -8.00
N PRO A 54 18.81 11.42 -7.75
CA PRO A 54 19.58 11.84 -6.61
C PRO A 54 19.78 13.36 -6.72
N GLU A 55 19.22 14.12 -5.77
CA GLU A 55 19.64 15.49 -5.55
C GLU A 55 21.11 15.42 -5.13
N ASP A 56 21.99 15.85 -6.03
CA ASP A 56 23.43 16.03 -5.80
C ASP A 56 23.70 16.99 -4.63
#